data_AF-A0A920M0P1-F1
#
_entry.id   AF-A0A920M0P1-F1
#
_cell.length_a   1.000
_cell.length_b   1.000
_cell.length_c   1.000
_cell.angle_alpha   90.00
_cell.angle_beta   90.00
_cell.angle_gamma   90.00
#
_symmetry.space_group_name_H-M   'P 1'
#
loop_
_entity.id
_entity.type
_entity.pdbx_description
1 polymer ?
#
loop_
_entity_poly.entity_id
_entity_poly.type
_entity_poly.pdbx_seq_one_letter_code
_entity_poly.pdbx_strand_id
1 'polypeptide(L)'
;MVFTSQLKIDLGNAFQTDANGLPLADWATSDITNDYGIYETEPFTPHAGPLDPRLDFTVGRRGIDLNGFGPMSGKDNIRASFTDVSGPYINKKNLYTAGDDANRGTGGWGEQRTGINYHILRYADVLLMAAEAAVETGALETGRGYVNQVRARAKNGPRADASPNYVIDTYNSAWTDQAAARNAVRHERRVELGMEGHRLFDLRRWGVMVDALNTYIANEGRTITPFGARANPVSAKHNALPIPLNAIDSSNGALTQNPGH
;
A
#
# COMPACT_ATOMS: atom_id res chain seq x y z
N MET A 1 -2.37 -6.05 -19.08
CA MET A 1 -1.68 -5.17 -18.12
C MET A 1 -1.00 -6.06 -17.10
N VAL A 2 0.29 -6.34 -17.29
CA VAL A 2 1.05 -7.17 -16.35
C VAL A 2 1.38 -6.29 -15.15
N PHE A 3 0.65 -6.44 -14.05
CA PHE A 3 1.03 -5.85 -12.77
C PHE A 3 2.21 -6.65 -12.18
N THR A 4 3.41 -6.47 -12.72
CA THR A 4 4.65 -6.92 -12.09
C THR A 4 5.48 -5.72 -11.64
N SER A 5 4.89 -4.83 -10.84
CA SER A 5 5.68 -4.15 -9.82
C SER A 5 5.44 -4.93 -8.53
N GLN A 6 6.25 -5.98 -8.31
CA GLN A 6 6.20 -6.74 -7.05
C GLN A 6 6.33 -5.77 -5.87
N LEU A 7 5.54 -6.04 -4.83
CA LEU A 7 5.29 -5.10 -3.77
C LEU A 7 6.50 -4.91 -2.87
N LYS A 8 6.60 -3.68 -2.37
CA LYS A 8 7.81 -3.17 -1.75
C LYS A 8 7.68 -3.09 -0.24
N ILE A 9 8.82 -2.99 0.44
CA ILE A 9 8.94 -3.18 1.88
C ILE A 9 8.29 -2.01 2.65
N ASP A 10 8.42 -0.77 2.15
CA ASP A 10 7.87 0.48 2.68
C ASP A 10 6.34 0.44 2.81
N LEU A 11 5.64 -0.28 1.93
CA LEU A 11 4.21 -0.50 2.11
C LEU A 11 3.94 -1.38 3.33
N GLY A 12 4.67 -2.50 3.47
CA GLY A 12 4.53 -3.41 4.60
C GLY A 12 4.88 -2.74 5.93
N ASN A 13 5.95 -1.93 5.94
CA ASN A 13 6.39 -1.19 7.12
C ASN A 13 5.30 -0.27 7.66
N ALA A 14 4.48 0.34 6.79
CA ALA A 14 3.39 1.23 7.22
C ALA A 14 2.31 0.53 8.05
N PHE A 15 2.28 -0.81 8.11
CA PHE A 15 1.36 -1.56 8.97
C PHE A 15 1.95 -1.88 10.35
N GLN A 16 3.17 -1.44 10.67
CA GLN A 16 3.71 -1.56 12.02
C GLN A 16 2.90 -0.72 13.00
N THR A 17 2.65 -1.29 14.16
CA THR A 17 1.90 -0.63 15.24
C THR A 17 2.74 -0.56 16.52
N ASP A 18 2.36 0.29 17.45
CA ASP A 18 2.87 0.24 18.81
C ASP A 18 2.12 -0.82 19.64
N ALA A 19 2.50 -0.98 20.90
CA ALA A 19 1.83 -1.92 21.81
C ALA A 19 0.35 -1.55 22.10
N ASN A 20 -0.06 -0.31 21.80
CA ASN A 20 -1.45 0.15 21.92
C ASN A 20 -2.24 -0.03 20.61
N GLY A 21 -1.63 -0.62 19.58
CA GLY A 21 -2.25 -0.84 18.28
C GLY A 21 -2.44 0.43 17.47
N LEU A 22 -1.72 1.51 17.77
CA LEU A 22 -1.67 2.72 16.95
C LEU A 22 -0.50 2.64 15.96
N PRO A 23 -0.52 3.38 14.84
CA PRO A 23 0.60 3.42 13.91
C PRO A 23 1.93 3.76 14.58
N LEU A 24 2.97 2.95 14.31
CA LEU A 24 4.30 3.18 14.85
C LEU A 24 4.90 4.48 14.28
N ALA A 25 5.35 5.42 15.09
CA ALA A 25 5.73 6.76 14.62
C ALA A 25 6.87 6.77 13.58
N ASP A 26 7.83 5.87 13.72
CA ASP A 26 9.05 5.75 12.91
C ASP A 26 9.03 4.52 11.99
N TRP A 27 7.82 4.07 11.61
CA TRP A 27 7.63 2.92 10.72
C TRP A 27 8.43 3.03 9.42
N ALA A 28 8.69 4.23 8.92
CA ALA A 28 9.38 4.44 7.65
C ALA A 28 10.90 4.15 7.72
N THR A 29 11.47 4.10 8.93
CA THR A 29 12.90 3.87 9.14
C THR A 29 13.22 2.47 9.66
N SER A 30 12.20 1.66 9.93
CA SER A 30 12.33 0.27 10.40
C SER A 30 11.63 -0.68 9.44
N ASP A 31 12.36 -1.71 8.98
CA ASP A 31 11.77 -2.74 8.12
C ASP A 31 11.15 -3.85 8.96
N ILE A 32 9.93 -4.24 8.60
CA ILE A 32 9.42 -5.54 9.04
C ILE A 32 10.30 -6.65 8.43
N THR A 33 10.43 -7.75 9.16
CA THR A 33 11.19 -8.91 8.69
C THR A 33 10.58 -9.42 7.39
N ASN A 34 11.41 -9.48 6.34
CA ASN A 34 11.01 -9.83 4.99
C ASN A 34 12.05 -10.76 4.35
N ASP A 35 11.66 -11.50 3.32
CA ASP A 35 12.45 -12.53 2.66
C ASP A 35 13.14 -12.04 1.38
N TYR A 36 13.32 -10.73 1.21
CA TYR A 36 14.09 -10.23 0.08
C TYR A 36 15.55 -10.71 0.15
N GLY A 37 16.04 -11.30 -0.94
CA GLY A 37 17.38 -11.88 -1.01
C GLY A 37 17.52 -13.27 -0.39
N ILE A 38 16.42 -13.87 0.10
CA ILE A 38 16.41 -15.18 0.76
C ILE A 38 15.64 -16.18 -0.11
N TYR A 39 16.24 -17.32 -0.44
CA TYR A 39 15.54 -18.36 -1.18
C TYR A 39 14.54 -19.12 -0.31
N GLU A 40 13.51 -19.70 -0.94
CA GLU A 40 12.46 -20.48 -0.30
C GLU A 40 12.96 -21.71 0.47
N THR A 41 14.16 -22.19 0.13
CA THR A 41 14.84 -23.31 0.81
C THR A 41 15.57 -22.90 2.09
N GLU A 42 15.82 -21.60 2.29
CA GLU A 42 16.56 -21.10 3.44
C GLU A 42 15.63 -20.83 4.64
N PRO A 43 16.10 -20.98 5.90
CA PRO A 43 15.28 -20.69 7.07
C PRO A 43 14.77 -19.25 7.08
N PHE A 44 13.52 -19.06 7.49
CA PHE A 44 12.92 -17.73 7.61
C PHE A 44 11.87 -17.73 8.73
N THR A 45 11.87 -16.67 9.52
CA THR A 45 10.88 -16.41 10.55
C THR A 45 10.15 -15.11 10.22
N PRO A 46 8.82 -15.12 10.07
CA PRO A 46 8.06 -13.90 9.87
C PRO A 46 8.24 -12.89 11.01
N HIS A 47 7.98 -11.61 10.72
CA HIS A 47 8.07 -10.55 11.71
C HIS A 47 7.23 -10.83 12.97
N ALA A 48 7.85 -10.75 14.15
CA ALA A 48 7.22 -11.06 15.43
C ALA A 48 6.62 -9.83 16.14
N GLY A 49 6.96 -8.62 15.67
CA GLY A 49 6.46 -7.37 16.24
C GLY A 49 4.97 -7.13 15.94
N PRO A 50 4.35 -6.17 16.64
CA PRO A 50 2.94 -5.82 16.49
C PRO A 50 2.61 -5.24 15.10
N LEU A 51 1.64 -5.83 14.42
CA LEU A 51 1.21 -5.45 13.08
C LEU A 51 -0.30 -5.16 13.02
N ASP A 52 -0.70 -4.24 12.15
CA ASP A 52 -2.09 -4.06 11.77
C ASP A 52 -2.55 -5.27 10.92
N PRO A 53 -3.67 -5.93 11.26
CA PRO A 53 -4.13 -7.14 10.57
C PRO A 53 -4.45 -6.94 9.10
N ARG A 54 -4.65 -5.69 8.64
CA ARG A 54 -4.90 -5.39 7.23
C ARG A 54 -3.68 -5.62 6.33
N LEU A 55 -2.48 -5.72 6.89
CA LEU A 55 -1.27 -6.05 6.14
C LEU A 55 -1.49 -7.33 5.33
N ASP A 56 -1.96 -8.38 6.00
CA ASP A 56 -2.04 -9.72 5.43
C ASP A 56 -3.34 -9.95 4.64
N PHE A 57 -4.24 -8.96 4.59
CA PHE A 57 -5.28 -8.88 3.55
C PHE A 57 -4.80 -8.11 2.31
N THR A 58 -3.75 -7.30 2.46
CA THR A 58 -3.25 -6.42 1.39
C THR A 58 -2.14 -7.09 0.59
N VAL A 59 -1.20 -7.72 1.28
CA VAL A 59 0.02 -8.30 0.69
C VAL A 59 0.24 -9.74 1.15
N GLY A 60 0.78 -10.58 0.25
CA GLY A 60 1.28 -11.90 0.60
C GLY A 60 2.71 -11.80 1.12
N ARG A 61 2.97 -12.45 2.25
CA ARG A 61 4.29 -12.53 2.90
C ARG A 61 4.62 -13.99 3.18
N ARG A 62 5.90 -14.34 3.06
CA ARG A 62 6.38 -15.70 3.34
C ARG A 62 5.96 -16.17 4.73
N GLY A 63 5.47 -17.41 4.80
CA GLY A 63 5.00 -18.05 6.03
C GLY A 63 3.59 -17.64 6.49
N ILE A 64 2.92 -16.73 5.77
CA ILE A 64 1.55 -16.31 6.08
C ILE A 64 0.59 -16.88 5.03
N ASP A 65 -0.62 -17.29 5.45
CA ASP A 65 -1.63 -17.79 4.53
C ASP A 65 -1.88 -16.86 3.34
N LEU A 66 -1.93 -17.46 2.15
CA LEU A 66 -2.19 -16.79 0.89
C LEU A 66 -3.62 -17.08 0.43
N ASN A 67 -4.61 -16.40 1.00
CA ASN A 67 -6.02 -16.49 0.59
C ASN A 67 -6.57 -17.93 0.58
N GLY A 68 -6.16 -18.75 1.56
CA GLY A 68 -6.55 -20.14 1.70
C GLY A 68 -5.74 -21.14 0.88
N PHE A 69 -4.76 -20.68 0.08
CA PHE A 69 -3.82 -21.58 -0.62
C PHE A 69 -2.75 -22.16 0.32
N GLY A 70 -2.82 -21.84 1.61
CA GLY A 70 -1.80 -22.19 2.60
C GLY A 70 -0.71 -21.12 2.68
N PRO A 71 0.31 -21.34 3.52
CA PRO A 71 1.39 -20.38 3.73
C PRO A 71 2.15 -20.09 2.43
N MET A 72 2.37 -18.81 2.14
CA MET A 72 3.22 -18.40 1.03
C MET A 72 4.65 -18.94 1.23
N SER A 73 5.19 -19.62 0.22
CA SER A 73 6.51 -20.26 0.27
C SER A 73 7.67 -19.27 0.11
N GLY A 74 7.41 -18.10 -0.46
CA GLY A 74 8.34 -16.97 -0.53
C GLY A 74 8.82 -16.71 -1.95
N LYS A 75 10.13 -16.82 -2.16
CA LYS A 75 10.80 -16.43 -3.40
C LYS A 75 10.29 -17.14 -4.67
N ASP A 76 9.82 -18.37 -4.57
CA ASP A 76 9.23 -19.13 -5.68
C ASP A 76 7.87 -18.57 -6.14
N ASN A 77 7.13 -17.91 -5.27
CA ASN A 77 5.94 -17.14 -5.63
C ASN A 77 6.30 -15.82 -6.35
N ILE A 78 7.53 -15.33 -6.18
CA ILE A 78 8.03 -14.11 -6.81
C ILE A 78 8.74 -14.45 -8.12
N ARG A 79 8.04 -14.23 -9.23
CA ARG A 79 8.52 -14.47 -10.61
C ARG A 79 9.54 -13.44 -11.13
N ALA A 80 10.50 -13.06 -10.28
CA ALA A 80 11.60 -12.16 -10.60
C ALA A 80 12.89 -12.66 -9.91
N SER A 81 14.06 -12.41 -10.49
CA SER A 81 15.35 -12.66 -9.80
C SER A 81 15.66 -11.55 -8.80
N PHE A 82 16.62 -11.79 -7.90
CA PHE A 82 17.13 -10.75 -7.00
C PHE A 82 17.93 -9.63 -7.71
N THR A 83 18.10 -9.73 -9.03
CA THR A 83 18.68 -8.66 -9.87
C THR A 83 17.62 -7.73 -10.47
N ASP A 84 16.34 -8.03 -10.25
CA ASP A 84 15.22 -7.19 -10.63
C ASP A 84 14.91 -6.14 -9.55
N VAL A 85 14.12 -5.13 -9.89
CA VAL A 85 13.67 -4.08 -8.95
C VAL A 85 12.55 -4.57 -8.02
N SER A 86 12.05 -5.79 -8.21
CA SER A 86 10.96 -6.41 -7.46
C SER A 86 11.21 -6.52 -5.96
N GLY A 87 10.16 -6.34 -5.15
CA GLY A 87 10.21 -6.60 -3.72
C GLY A 87 9.69 -8.01 -3.36
N PRO A 88 9.68 -8.36 -2.07
CA PRO A 88 9.35 -9.71 -1.59
C PRO A 88 7.85 -10.04 -1.55
N TYR A 89 6.97 -9.06 -1.79
CA TYR A 89 5.54 -9.21 -1.55
C TYR A 89 4.72 -9.34 -2.83
N ILE A 90 3.59 -10.05 -2.75
CA ILE A 90 2.58 -10.15 -3.81
C ILE A 90 1.27 -9.46 -3.42
N ASN A 91 0.50 -8.98 -4.41
CA ASN A 91 -0.82 -8.39 -4.16
C ASN A 91 -1.84 -9.50 -3.80
N LYS A 92 -2.56 -9.34 -2.68
CA LYS A 92 -3.65 -10.24 -2.28
C LYS A 92 -5.06 -9.74 -2.61
N LYS A 93 -5.27 -8.42 -2.74
CA LYS A 93 -6.61 -7.82 -2.91
C LYS A 93 -7.29 -8.22 -4.22
N ASN A 94 -6.52 -8.46 -5.27
CA ASN A 94 -7.04 -8.90 -6.58
C ASN A 94 -6.76 -10.38 -6.85
N LEU A 95 -6.31 -11.13 -5.85
CA LEU A 95 -6.06 -12.57 -5.95
C LEU A 95 -7.32 -13.30 -5.49
N TYR A 96 -7.81 -14.24 -6.30
CA TYR A 96 -8.91 -15.12 -5.92
C TYR A 96 -8.53 -15.96 -4.69
N THR A 97 -9.53 -16.46 -3.97
CA THR A 97 -9.33 -17.32 -2.80
C THR A 97 -9.37 -18.80 -3.20
N ALA A 98 -8.75 -19.65 -2.39
CA ALA A 98 -8.87 -21.09 -2.56
C ALA A 98 -10.34 -21.53 -2.50
N GLY A 99 -10.73 -22.42 -3.42
CA GLY A 99 -12.12 -22.86 -3.58
C GLY A 99 -13.01 -21.92 -4.41
N ASP A 100 -12.50 -20.77 -4.84
CA ASP A 100 -13.24 -19.82 -5.70
C ASP A 100 -12.81 -19.94 -7.17
N ASP A 101 -12.78 -21.17 -7.68
CA ASP A 101 -12.29 -21.46 -9.04
C ASP A 101 -13.14 -20.80 -10.14
N ALA A 102 -14.40 -20.48 -9.85
CA ALA A 102 -15.28 -19.76 -10.77
C ALA A 102 -14.78 -18.34 -11.09
N ASN A 103 -14.05 -17.72 -10.16
CA ASN A 103 -13.42 -16.42 -10.34
C ASN A 103 -12.01 -16.52 -10.96
N ARG A 104 -11.57 -17.69 -11.42
CA ARG A 104 -10.29 -17.83 -12.13
C ARG A 104 -10.50 -17.67 -13.63
N GLY A 105 -9.90 -16.63 -14.20
CA GLY A 105 -9.87 -16.45 -15.65
C GLY A 105 -8.63 -17.08 -16.28
N THR A 106 -8.78 -17.62 -17.49
CA THR A 106 -7.66 -18.06 -18.32
C THR A 106 -7.05 -16.86 -19.05
N GLY A 107 -5.75 -16.62 -18.85
CA GLY A 107 -4.98 -15.61 -19.58
C GLY A 107 -3.77 -16.22 -20.28
N GLY A 108 -3.07 -15.39 -21.06
CA GLY A 108 -1.79 -15.78 -21.65
C GLY A 108 -0.70 -16.06 -20.59
N TRP A 109 0.50 -16.43 -21.05
CA TRP A 109 1.62 -16.65 -20.13
C TRP A 109 1.87 -15.41 -19.26
N GLY A 110 1.80 -15.57 -17.94
CA GLY A 110 1.95 -14.48 -16.96
C GLY A 110 0.68 -13.68 -16.67
N GLU A 111 -0.46 -14.01 -17.28
CA GLU A 111 -1.74 -13.36 -17.03
C GLU A 111 -2.61 -14.19 -16.09
N GLN A 112 -2.53 -13.92 -14.79
CA GLN A 112 -3.55 -14.35 -13.85
C GLN A 112 -4.74 -13.41 -13.97
N ARG A 113 -5.86 -13.91 -14.48
CA ARG A 113 -7.11 -13.16 -14.55
C ARG A 113 -8.01 -13.57 -13.40
N THR A 114 -8.68 -12.60 -12.81
CA THR A 114 -9.65 -12.81 -11.72
C THR A 114 -11.00 -12.27 -12.13
N GLY A 115 -12.07 -12.94 -11.72
CA GLY A 115 -13.45 -12.50 -11.78
C GLY A 115 -13.88 -11.65 -10.58
N ILE A 116 -12.97 -11.43 -9.62
CA ILE A 116 -13.23 -10.55 -8.47
C ILE A 116 -13.59 -9.14 -8.96
N ASN A 117 -14.72 -8.63 -8.45
CA ASN A 117 -15.16 -7.27 -8.71
C ASN A 117 -14.14 -6.25 -8.23
N TYR A 118 -13.77 -5.32 -9.11
CA TYR A 118 -12.93 -4.20 -8.73
C TYR A 118 -13.75 -3.11 -8.04
N HIS A 119 -13.39 -2.76 -6.80
CA HIS A 119 -14.07 -1.70 -6.06
C HIS A 119 -13.56 -0.32 -6.49
N ILE A 120 -14.37 0.41 -7.25
CA ILE A 120 -14.07 1.81 -7.61
C ILE A 120 -14.29 2.75 -6.41
N LEU A 121 -15.31 2.46 -5.60
CA LEU A 121 -15.62 3.18 -4.37
C LEU A 121 -16.17 2.19 -3.34
N ARG A 122 -15.74 2.34 -2.09
CA ARG A 122 -16.24 1.55 -0.96
C ARG A 122 -16.42 2.43 0.26
N TYR A 123 -17.26 1.96 1.18
CA TYR A 123 -17.70 2.78 2.32
C TYR A 123 -16.56 3.30 3.20
N ALA A 124 -15.47 2.53 3.39
CA ALA A 124 -14.33 3.02 4.15
C ALA A 124 -13.63 4.21 3.47
N ASP A 125 -13.56 4.27 2.14
CA ASP A 125 -13.00 5.44 1.44
C ASP A 125 -13.90 6.67 1.67
N VAL A 126 -15.23 6.50 1.64
CA VAL A 126 -16.19 7.57 1.98
C VAL A 126 -15.97 8.08 3.41
N LEU A 127 -15.84 7.18 4.39
CA LEU A 127 -15.55 7.54 5.77
C LEU A 127 -14.23 8.31 5.90
N LEU A 128 -13.19 7.89 5.17
CA LEU A 128 -11.88 8.55 5.24
C LEU A 128 -11.84 9.88 4.48
N MET A 129 -12.61 10.04 3.41
CA MET A 129 -12.82 11.35 2.77
C MET A 129 -13.58 12.30 3.71
N ALA A 130 -14.61 11.80 4.40
CA ALA A 130 -15.34 12.57 5.40
C ALA A 130 -14.45 12.93 6.61
N ALA A 131 -13.59 12.01 7.05
CA ALA A 131 -12.61 12.25 8.10
C ALA A 131 -11.63 13.35 7.72
N GLU A 132 -11.11 13.28 6.50
CA GLU A 132 -10.20 14.30 5.97
C GLU A 132 -10.88 15.67 5.93
N ALA A 133 -12.07 15.77 5.34
CA ALA A 133 -12.82 17.03 5.28
C ALA A 133 -13.12 17.60 6.68
N ALA A 134 -13.51 16.75 7.63
CA ALA A 134 -13.74 17.17 9.02
C ALA A 134 -12.45 17.71 9.67
N VAL A 135 -11.31 17.03 9.50
CA VAL A 135 -10.03 17.50 10.04
C VAL A 135 -9.61 18.82 9.41
N GLU A 136 -9.69 18.95 8.08
CA GLU A 136 -9.30 20.18 7.37
C GLU A 136 -10.20 21.38 7.72
N THR A 137 -11.45 21.14 8.11
CA THR A 137 -12.41 22.19 8.55
C THR A 137 -12.40 22.45 10.06
N GLY A 138 -11.51 21.78 10.82
CA GLY A 138 -11.34 21.98 12.26
C GLY A 138 -12.22 21.11 13.16
N ALA A 139 -13.09 20.28 12.58
CA ALA A 139 -13.91 19.30 13.32
C ALA A 139 -13.10 18.02 13.64
N LEU A 140 -12.02 18.16 14.42
CA LEU A 140 -11.02 17.11 14.64
C LEU A 140 -11.63 15.83 15.24
N GLU A 141 -12.50 15.96 16.24
CA GLU A 141 -13.13 14.81 16.91
C GLU A 141 -14.12 14.07 16.02
N THR A 142 -14.81 14.79 15.13
CA THR A 142 -15.63 14.17 14.08
C THR A 142 -14.75 13.35 13.14
N GLY A 143 -13.60 13.90 12.73
CA GLY A 143 -12.60 13.17 11.94
C GLY A 143 -12.08 11.92 12.63
N ARG A 144 -11.75 12.02 13.93
CA ARG A 144 -11.33 10.89 14.78
C ARG A 144 -12.40 9.81 14.81
N GLY A 145 -13.67 10.20 14.96
CA GLY A 145 -14.81 9.29 14.94
C GLY A 145 -14.89 8.46 13.66
N TYR A 146 -14.75 9.09 12.49
CA TYR A 146 -14.77 8.38 11.21
C TYR A 146 -13.58 7.44 11.01
N VAL A 147 -12.37 7.87 11.39
CA VAL A 147 -11.18 6.99 11.38
C VAL A 147 -11.38 5.79 12.31
N ASN A 148 -11.93 6.02 13.50
CA ASN A 148 -12.19 4.95 14.47
C ASN A 148 -13.23 3.95 13.98
N GLN A 149 -14.20 4.33 13.14
CA GLN A 149 -15.11 3.35 12.52
C GLN A 149 -14.35 2.35 11.63
N VAL A 150 -13.41 2.84 10.81
CA VAL A 150 -12.58 1.98 9.95
C VAL A 150 -11.69 1.06 10.80
N ARG A 151 -11.02 1.63 11.79
CA ARG A 151 -10.12 0.89 12.70
C ARG A 151 -10.87 -0.13 13.55
N ALA A 152 -12.05 0.21 14.09
CA ALA A 152 -12.89 -0.71 14.85
C ALA A 152 -13.35 -1.90 13.99
N ARG A 153 -13.71 -1.67 12.72
CA ARG A 153 -14.02 -2.75 11.79
C ARG A 153 -12.80 -3.65 11.56
N ALA A 154 -11.62 -3.09 11.32
CA ALA A 154 -10.39 -3.87 11.15
C ALA A 154 -10.04 -4.67 12.43
N LYS A 155 -10.17 -4.05 13.60
CA LYS A 155 -9.98 -4.69 14.92
C LYS A 155 -10.91 -5.88 15.11
N ASN A 156 -12.19 -5.75 14.77
CA ASN A 156 -13.20 -6.79 14.99
C ASN A 156 -13.38 -7.74 13.79
N GLY A 157 -12.65 -7.51 12.70
CA GLY A 157 -12.70 -8.33 11.49
C GLY A 157 -11.95 -9.66 11.62
N PRO A 158 -12.08 -10.54 10.63
CA PRO A 158 -11.30 -11.77 10.58
C PRO A 158 -9.80 -11.46 10.53
N ARG A 159 -8.98 -12.45 10.88
CA ARG A 159 -7.54 -12.42 10.66
C ARG A 159 -7.22 -13.27 9.44
N ALA A 160 -6.27 -12.82 8.62
CA ALA A 160 -5.82 -13.58 7.46
C ALA A 160 -5.06 -14.85 7.88
N ASP A 161 -4.47 -14.86 9.07
CA ASP A 161 -3.72 -15.96 9.65
C ASP A 161 -3.83 -15.87 11.19
N ALA A 162 -3.43 -16.89 11.95
CA ALA A 162 -3.37 -16.84 13.41
C ALA A 162 -1.96 -16.54 13.94
N SER A 163 -0.93 -16.69 13.12
CA SER A 163 0.48 -16.65 13.51
C SER A 163 1.03 -15.24 13.81
N PRO A 164 0.75 -14.19 13.01
CA PRO A 164 1.30 -12.86 13.29
C PRO A 164 0.72 -12.22 14.55
N ASN A 165 1.54 -11.42 15.23
CA ASN A 165 1.12 -10.62 16.36
C ASN A 165 0.30 -9.40 15.89
N TYR A 166 -1.01 -9.60 15.69
CA TYR A 166 -1.89 -8.52 15.27
C TYR A 166 -2.32 -7.64 16.44
N VAL A 167 -1.92 -6.37 16.41
CA VAL A 167 -2.27 -5.37 17.42
C VAL A 167 -2.85 -4.15 16.70
N ILE A 168 -4.11 -3.85 16.96
CA ILE A 168 -4.79 -2.68 16.39
C ILE A 168 -5.82 -2.16 17.40
N ASP A 169 -5.84 -0.84 17.57
CA ASP A 169 -6.87 -0.18 18.37
C ASP A 169 -7.30 1.18 17.80
N THR A 170 -8.42 1.70 18.29
CA THR A 170 -8.93 3.03 17.96
C THR A 170 -8.10 4.13 18.62
N TYR A 171 -8.11 5.32 18.03
CA TYR A 171 -7.56 6.52 18.68
C TYR A 171 -8.45 6.90 19.87
N ASN A 172 -7.99 6.61 21.08
CA ASN A 172 -8.76 6.83 22.31
C ASN A 172 -8.55 8.23 22.92
N SER A 173 -7.43 8.87 22.62
CA SER A 173 -7.16 10.26 23.01
C SER A 173 -7.83 11.25 22.06
N ALA A 174 -8.30 12.38 22.61
CA ALA A 174 -8.83 13.48 21.81
C ALA A 174 -7.78 14.04 20.85
N TRP A 175 -8.19 14.33 19.63
CA TRP A 175 -7.39 15.03 18.63
C TRP A 175 -7.49 16.54 18.87
N THR A 176 -6.38 17.12 19.32
CA THR A 176 -6.27 18.54 19.64
C THR A 176 -5.37 19.30 18.67
N ASP A 177 -4.59 18.59 17.84
CA ASP A 177 -3.70 19.16 16.85
C ASP A 177 -4.13 18.72 15.43
N GLN A 178 -4.40 19.71 14.57
CA GLN A 178 -4.89 19.46 13.21
C GLN A 178 -3.84 18.74 12.35
N ALA A 179 -2.55 19.03 12.52
CA ALA A 179 -1.50 18.41 11.73
C ALA A 179 -1.33 16.92 12.08
N ALA A 180 -1.36 16.56 13.37
CA ALA A 180 -1.36 15.19 13.85
C ALA A 180 -2.62 14.44 13.40
N ALA A 181 -3.79 15.05 13.50
CA ALA A 181 -5.05 14.50 13.01
C ALA A 181 -5.00 14.23 11.49
N ARG A 182 -4.47 15.18 10.71
CA ARG A 182 -4.27 15.04 9.26
C ARG A 182 -3.35 13.87 8.95
N ASN A 183 -2.23 13.75 9.67
CA ASN A 183 -1.30 12.64 9.49
C ASN A 183 -1.94 11.29 9.84
N ALA A 184 -2.76 11.21 10.89
CA ALA A 184 -3.52 10.02 11.25
C ALA A 184 -4.49 9.62 10.13
N VAL A 185 -5.27 10.56 9.58
CA VAL A 185 -6.17 10.30 8.44
C VAL A 185 -5.39 9.81 7.21
N ARG A 186 -4.29 10.48 6.86
CA ARG A 186 -3.44 10.12 5.70
C ARG A 186 -2.80 8.74 5.87
N HIS A 187 -2.38 8.39 7.09
CA HIS A 187 -1.86 7.07 7.40
C HIS A 187 -2.97 6.02 7.28
N GLU A 188 -4.14 6.27 7.86
CA GLU A 188 -5.28 5.35 7.79
C GLU A 188 -5.70 5.07 6.35
N ARG A 189 -5.73 6.09 5.48
CA ARG A 189 -5.94 5.93 4.03
C ARG A 189 -4.89 5.02 3.39
N ARG A 190 -3.62 5.14 3.77
CA ARG A 190 -2.53 4.33 3.21
C ARG A 190 -2.69 2.84 3.53
N VAL A 191 -2.98 2.50 4.79
CA VAL A 191 -3.11 1.09 5.22
C VAL A 191 -4.44 0.47 4.81
N GLU A 192 -5.52 1.25 4.79
CA GLU A 192 -6.84 0.77 4.39
C GLU A 192 -6.92 0.55 2.87
N LEU A 193 -6.46 1.52 2.07
CA LEU A 193 -6.59 1.54 0.60
C LEU A 193 -5.33 1.08 -0.14
N GLY A 194 -4.39 0.44 0.57
CA GLY A 194 -3.19 -0.15 -0.05
C GLY A 194 -3.58 -1.08 -1.20
N MET A 195 -2.91 -0.97 -2.35
CA MET A 195 -3.20 -1.78 -3.55
C MET A 195 -4.51 -1.50 -4.31
N GLU A 196 -5.19 -0.40 -3.99
CA GLU A 196 -6.46 -0.01 -4.66
C GLU A 196 -6.30 1.20 -5.59
N GLY A 197 -5.07 1.67 -5.85
CA GLY A 197 -4.79 2.72 -6.84
C GLY A 197 -4.93 4.17 -6.33
N HIS A 198 -5.23 4.40 -5.05
CA HIS A 198 -5.46 5.75 -4.50
C HIS A 198 -4.17 6.54 -4.21
N ARG A 199 -3.09 5.85 -3.78
CA ARG A 199 -1.92 6.49 -3.14
C ARG A 199 -1.29 7.62 -3.94
N LEU A 200 -1.08 7.44 -5.25
CA LEU A 200 -0.47 8.47 -6.08
C LEU A 200 -1.34 9.72 -6.16
N PHE A 201 -2.65 9.56 -6.36
CA PHE A 201 -3.58 10.70 -6.45
C PHE A 201 -3.72 11.42 -5.11
N ASP A 202 -3.74 10.68 -4.00
CA ASP A 202 -3.70 11.24 -2.65
C ASP A 202 -2.46 12.10 -2.42
N LEU A 203 -1.27 11.61 -2.78
CA LEU A 203 -0.03 12.36 -2.65
C LEU A 203 -0.01 13.64 -3.50
N ARG A 204 -0.56 13.58 -4.73
CA ARG A 204 -0.66 14.73 -5.64
C ARG A 204 -1.60 15.81 -5.11
N ARG A 205 -2.82 15.44 -4.72
CA ARG A 205 -3.82 16.40 -4.22
C ARG A 205 -3.42 17.03 -2.88
N TRP A 206 -2.61 16.33 -2.08
CA TRP A 206 -2.03 16.87 -0.85
C TRP A 206 -0.82 17.78 -1.06
N GLY A 207 -0.27 17.85 -2.28
CA GLY A 207 0.92 18.64 -2.58
C GLY A 207 2.22 18.07 -1.99
N VAL A 208 2.25 16.80 -1.57
CA VAL A 208 3.42 16.17 -0.89
C VAL A 208 4.04 15.05 -1.72
N MET A 209 3.69 14.92 -3.00
CA MET A 209 4.13 13.83 -3.87
C MET A 209 5.65 13.74 -4.02
N VAL A 210 6.33 14.87 -4.23
CA VAL A 210 7.79 14.91 -4.46
C VAL A 210 8.52 14.35 -3.24
N ASP A 211 8.23 14.89 -2.06
CA ASP A 211 8.90 14.48 -0.82
C ASP A 211 8.58 13.02 -0.49
N ALA A 212 7.30 12.66 -0.51
CA ALA A 212 6.87 11.31 -0.15
C ALA A 212 7.45 10.23 -1.07
N LEU A 213 7.52 10.47 -2.39
CA LEU A 213 8.06 9.50 -3.34
C LEU A 213 9.58 9.44 -3.30
N ASN A 214 10.28 10.56 -3.06
CA ASN A 214 11.74 10.53 -2.88
C ASN A 214 12.14 9.84 -1.56
N THR A 215 11.39 10.05 -0.47
CA THR A 215 11.56 9.28 0.78
C THR A 215 11.35 7.80 0.54
N TYR A 216 10.27 7.41 -0.16
CA TYR A 216 10.04 6.03 -0.55
C TYR A 216 11.19 5.45 -1.39
N ILE A 217 11.72 6.21 -2.36
CA ILE A 217 12.84 5.77 -3.19
C ILE A 217 14.08 5.48 -2.33
N ALA A 218 14.40 6.37 -1.40
CA ALA A 218 15.53 6.21 -0.49
C ALA A 218 15.34 5.00 0.44
N ASN A 219 14.14 4.85 1.02
CA ASN A 219 13.81 3.74 1.92
C ASN A 219 13.93 2.39 1.22
N GLU A 220 13.32 2.25 0.05
CA GLU A 220 13.38 1.00 -0.72
C GLU A 220 14.78 0.73 -1.26
N GLY A 221 15.48 1.78 -1.72
CA GLY A 221 16.83 1.66 -2.25
C GLY A 221 17.85 1.17 -1.22
N ARG A 222 17.59 1.37 0.08
CA ARG A 222 18.41 0.82 1.17
C ARG A 222 18.38 -0.71 1.21
N THR A 223 17.24 -1.33 0.92
CA THR A 223 17.05 -2.79 1.09
C THR A 223 17.01 -3.53 -0.25
N ILE A 224 16.43 -2.92 -1.29
CA ILE A 224 16.33 -3.46 -2.65
C ILE A 224 17.33 -2.73 -3.55
N THR A 225 18.60 -3.14 -3.49
CA THR A 225 19.71 -2.48 -4.21
C THR A 225 19.44 -2.25 -5.71
N PRO A 226 18.89 -3.21 -6.49
CA PRO A 226 18.59 -2.96 -7.90
C PRO A 226 17.52 -1.88 -8.12
N PHE A 227 16.57 -1.74 -7.20
CA PHE A 227 15.60 -0.65 -7.24
C PHE A 227 16.29 0.69 -6.98
N GLY A 228 17.11 0.79 -5.92
CA GLY A 228 17.87 2.00 -5.62
C GLY A 228 18.78 2.46 -6.78
N ALA A 229 19.38 1.51 -7.49
CA ALA A 229 20.25 1.79 -8.63
C ALA A 229 19.50 2.25 -9.91
N ARG A 230 18.18 1.98 -10.02
CA ARG A 230 17.38 2.27 -11.23
C ARG A 230 16.29 3.32 -11.00
N ALA A 231 15.98 3.62 -9.75
CA ALA A 231 14.99 4.63 -9.40
C ALA A 231 15.50 6.03 -9.77
N ASN A 232 14.63 6.82 -10.39
CA ASN A 232 14.93 8.21 -10.72
C ASN A 232 14.27 9.13 -9.70
N PRO A 233 14.92 10.24 -9.31
CA PRO A 233 14.32 11.23 -8.42
C PRO A 233 13.00 11.77 -8.99
N VAL A 234 12.05 12.01 -8.09
CA VAL A 234 10.78 12.64 -8.42
C VAL A 234 10.90 14.15 -8.29
N SER A 235 10.35 14.90 -9.24
CA SER A 235 10.27 16.37 -9.20
C SER A 235 8.87 16.86 -9.57
N ALA A 236 8.63 18.16 -9.48
CA ALA A 236 7.33 18.78 -9.70
C ALA A 236 6.71 18.45 -11.08
N LYS A 237 7.52 18.26 -12.14
CA LYS A 237 7.02 17.91 -13.48
C LYS A 237 6.26 16.57 -13.49
N HIS A 238 6.61 15.63 -12.61
CA HIS A 238 5.97 14.31 -12.54
C HIS A 238 4.55 14.35 -11.92
N ASN A 239 4.07 15.54 -11.52
CA ASN A 239 2.72 15.71 -10.98
C ASN A 239 1.63 15.51 -12.05
N ALA A 240 1.97 15.71 -13.33
CA ALA A 240 1.11 15.44 -14.47
C ALA A 240 1.83 14.53 -15.48
N LEU A 241 1.05 13.70 -16.18
CA LEU A 241 1.56 12.97 -17.34
C LEU A 241 1.79 13.94 -18.50
N PRO A 242 2.80 13.74 -19.35
CA PRO A 242 2.96 14.55 -20.56
C PRO A 242 1.74 14.38 -21.47
N ILE A 243 1.28 15.48 -22.06
CA ILE A 243 0.27 15.42 -23.12
C ILE A 243 0.94 14.76 -24.34
N PRO A 244 0.30 13.74 -24.97
CA PRO A 244 0.85 13.09 -26.16
C PRO A 244 1.16 14.10 -27.27
N LEU A 245 2.38 14.04 -27.84
CA LEU A 245 2.83 15.00 -28.86
C LEU A 245 1.89 15.06 -30.07
N ASN A 246 1.40 13.91 -30.53
CA ASN A 246 0.43 13.85 -31.63
C ASN A 246 -0.87 14.62 -31.33
N ALA A 247 -1.30 14.67 -30.07
CA ALA A 247 -2.47 15.45 -29.67
C ALA A 247 -2.16 16.96 -29.71
N ILE A 248 -0.96 17.38 -29.29
CA ILE A 248 -0.51 18.77 -29.39
C ILE A 248 -0.42 19.20 -30.86
N ASP A 249 0.28 18.41 -31.68
CA ASP A 249 0.50 18.71 -33.10
C ASP A 249 -0.84 18.81 -33.85
N SER A 250 -1.78 17.90 -33.59
CA SER A 250 -3.10 17.90 -34.22
C SER A 250 -4.02 19.02 -33.73
N SER A 251 -3.71 19.64 -32.58
CA SER A 251 -4.54 20.70 -32.00
C SER A 251 -4.36 22.05 -32.69
N ASN A 252 -3.37 22.20 -33.58
CA ASN A 252 -3.04 23.46 -34.26
C ASN A 252 -2.88 24.64 -33.28
N GLY A 253 -2.26 24.40 -32.13
CA GLY A 253 -1.97 25.42 -31.11
C GLY A 253 -3.03 25.58 -30.02
N ALA A 254 -4.12 24.80 -30.03
CA ALA A 254 -5.13 24.82 -28.97
C ALA A 254 -4.67 24.11 -27.68
N LEU A 255 -3.76 23.14 -27.78
CA LEU A 255 -3.16 22.45 -26.64
C LEU A 255 -1.70 22.89 -26.45
N THR A 256 -1.34 23.19 -25.21
CA THR A 256 0.04 23.43 -24.78
C THR A 256 0.45 22.36 -23.77
N GLN A 257 1.75 22.04 -23.73
CA GLN A 257 2.27 21.00 -22.85
C GLN A 257 2.13 21.37 -21.36
N ASN A 258 2.03 20.35 -20.51
CA ASN A 258 2.10 20.49 -19.06
C ASN A 258 3.45 21.09 -18.63
N PRO A 259 3.50 21.92 -17.58
CA PRO A 259 4.75 22.55 -17.13
C PRO A 259 5.89 21.56 -16.90
N GLY A 260 7.05 21.82 -17.53
CA GLY A 260 8.28 21.05 -17.35
C GLY A 260 8.45 19.81 -18.24
N HIS A 261 7.56 19.62 -19.23
CA HIS A 261 7.66 18.59 -20.28
C HIS A 261 7.90 19.19 -21.66
#